data_AF-A0A4U9D564-F1
#
_entry.id   AF-A0A4U9D564-F1
#
_cell.length_a   1.000
_cell.length_b   1.000
_cell.length_c   1.000
_cell.angle_alpha   90.00
_cell.angle_beta   90.00
_cell.angle_gamma   90.00
#
_symmetry.space_group_name_H-M   'P 1'
#
loop_
_entity.id
_entity.type
_entity.pdbx_description
1 polymer ?
#
loop_
_entity_poly.entity_id
_entity_poly.type
_entity_poly.pdbx_seq_one_letter_code
_entity_poly.pdbx_strand_id
1 'polypeptide(L)'
;MTVSAASLRCFAADVGVGYITRNDNKHAKAGNLNHAMTLTQGELICVFDCDHVATRVFLQATVGGFLKDPMLALVQTPHYFYSPDPFERNLSVGRNIPNEGMLFYGPIQQGNDNWNATFFCGSCAVIRRKALERLAVLR
;
A
#
# COMPACT_ATOMS: atom_id res chain seq x y z
N MET A 1 -23.68 8.29 7.81
CA MET A 1 -22.94 8.16 9.08
C MET A 1 -21.58 8.80 8.87
N THR A 2 -21.37 10.03 9.33
CA THR A 2 -20.09 10.73 9.13
C THR A 2 -19.13 10.33 10.25
N VAL A 3 -18.02 9.69 9.88
CA VAL A 3 -16.94 9.37 10.83
C VAL A 3 -16.12 10.64 11.03
N SER A 4 -16.02 11.12 12.28
CA SER A 4 -15.23 12.31 12.63
C SER A 4 -13.76 11.95 12.91
N ALA A 5 -12.87 12.93 12.76
CA ALA A 5 -11.46 12.77 13.14
C ALA A 5 -11.28 12.40 14.63
N ALA A 6 -12.13 12.95 15.50
CA ALA A 6 -12.13 12.63 16.92
C ALA A 6 -12.51 11.16 17.17
N SER A 7 -13.57 10.67 16.52
CA SER A 7 -13.96 9.26 16.63
C SER A 7 -12.90 8.28 16.11
N LEU A 8 -12.18 8.64 15.03
CA LEU A 8 -11.07 7.80 14.53
C LEU A 8 -9.88 7.79 15.50
N ARG A 9 -9.58 8.91 16.14
CA ARG A 9 -8.52 8.99 17.15
C ARG A 9 -8.84 8.11 18.36
N CYS A 10 -10.08 8.13 18.85
CA CYS A 10 -10.52 7.27 19.93
C CYS A 10 -10.41 5.80 19.54
N PHE A 11 -10.96 5.41 18.39
CA PHE A 11 -10.88 4.05 17.90
C PHE A 11 -9.43 3.56 17.72
N ALA A 12 -8.55 4.40 17.18
CA ALA A 12 -7.13 4.09 17.05
C ALA A 12 -6.48 3.78 18.42
N ALA A 13 -6.80 4.57 19.45
CA ALA A 13 -6.34 4.31 20.81
C ALA A 13 -6.89 3.00 21.37
N ASP A 14 -8.18 2.72 21.16
CA ASP A 14 -8.85 1.49 21.65
C ASP A 14 -8.23 0.22 21.06
N VAL A 15 -7.80 0.26 19.79
CA VAL A 15 -7.13 -0.87 19.12
C VAL A 15 -5.60 -0.86 19.24
N GLY A 16 -5.04 0.11 19.97
CA GLY A 16 -3.61 0.19 20.27
C GLY A 16 -2.73 0.63 19.08
N VAL A 17 -3.25 1.43 18.15
CA VAL A 17 -2.49 1.97 17.01
C VAL A 17 -2.30 3.49 17.09
N GLY A 18 -1.20 3.98 16.53
CA GLY A 18 -0.90 5.41 16.48
C GLY A 18 -1.82 6.17 15.53
N TYR A 19 -2.20 7.39 15.91
CA TYR A 19 -2.99 8.31 15.09
C TYR A 19 -2.16 9.55 14.72
N ILE A 20 -1.90 9.75 13.43
CA ILE A 20 -1.14 10.89 12.90
C ILE A 20 -2.06 11.72 12.00
N THR A 21 -2.02 13.03 12.17
CA THR A 21 -2.70 14.02 11.32
C THR A 21 -1.80 15.24 11.15
N ARG A 22 -2.11 16.08 10.18
CA ARG A 22 -1.42 17.36 9.93
C ARG A 22 -2.43 18.50 9.75
N ASN A 23 -1.93 19.73 9.79
CA ASN A 23 -2.76 20.95 9.74
C ASN A 23 -3.12 21.42 8.31
N ASP A 24 -2.56 20.78 7.28
CA ASP A 24 -2.83 21.07 5.87
C ASP A 24 -3.17 19.81 5.08
N ASN A 25 -3.71 20.00 3.88
CA ASN A 25 -4.05 18.92 2.95
C ASN A 25 -3.15 18.90 1.69
N LYS A 26 -1.94 19.48 1.76
CA LYS A 26 -1.05 19.60 0.58
C LYS A 26 -0.57 18.22 0.09
N HIS A 27 -0.46 17.99 -1.21
CA HIS A 27 0.04 16.72 -1.76
C HIS A 27 -0.75 15.44 -1.36
N ALA A 28 -2.00 15.58 -0.88
CA ALA A 28 -2.93 14.48 -0.60
C ALA A 28 -2.27 13.29 0.16
N LYS A 29 -2.39 12.06 -0.37
CA LYS A 29 -1.83 10.82 0.22
C LYS A 29 -0.32 10.89 0.41
N ALA A 30 0.41 11.35 -0.60
CA ALA A 30 1.87 11.47 -0.52
C ALA A 30 2.29 12.41 0.61
N GLY A 31 1.62 13.56 0.75
CA GLY A 31 1.87 14.49 1.85
C GLY A 31 1.63 13.89 3.23
N ASN A 32 0.59 13.05 3.38
CA ASN A 32 0.33 12.35 4.65
C ASN A 32 1.45 11.35 4.98
N LEU A 33 1.92 10.57 3.99
CA LEU A 33 3.00 9.60 4.18
C LEU A 33 4.32 10.29 4.53
N ASN A 34 4.66 11.39 3.84
CA ASN A 34 5.87 12.16 4.11
C ASN A 34 5.85 12.75 5.52
N HIS A 35 4.71 13.29 5.96
CA HIS A 35 4.55 13.80 7.32
C HIS A 35 4.67 12.67 8.35
N ALA A 36 4.07 11.50 8.12
CA ALA A 36 4.20 10.36 9.01
C ALA A 36 5.65 9.85 9.09
N MET A 37 6.43 9.97 8.00
CA MET A 37 7.85 9.59 8.00
C MET A 37 8.70 10.47 8.93
N THR A 38 8.33 11.73 9.19
CA THR A 38 9.07 12.58 10.14
C THR A 38 8.80 12.23 11.60
N LEU A 39 7.73 11.47 11.87
CA LEU A 39 7.27 11.10 13.21
C LEU A 39 7.54 9.62 13.56
N THR A 40 8.01 8.82 12.60
CA THR A 40 8.19 7.37 12.75
C THR A 40 9.61 6.95 12.36
N GLN A 41 10.08 5.84 12.94
CA GLN A 41 11.49 5.41 12.80
C GLN A 41 11.66 3.98 12.24
N GLY A 42 10.57 3.30 11.89
CA GLY A 42 10.64 1.90 11.42
C GLY A 42 11.42 1.76 10.10
N GLU A 43 12.31 0.77 10.00
CA GLU A 43 13.17 0.55 8.82
C GLU A 43 12.38 0.27 7.54
N LEU A 44 11.29 -0.47 7.66
CA LEU A 44 10.38 -0.80 6.57
C LEU A 44 9.07 -0.05 6.76
N ILE A 45 8.52 0.44 5.65
CA ILE A 45 7.23 1.14 5.59
C ILE A 45 6.27 0.24 4.83
N CYS A 46 5.21 -0.20 5.50
CA CYS A 46 4.13 -0.97 4.90
C CYS A 46 2.96 -0.04 4.63
N VAL A 47 2.41 -0.06 3.41
CA VAL A 47 1.32 0.84 3.00
C VAL A 47 0.10 0.03 2.59
N PHE A 48 -1.04 0.38 3.19
CA PHE A 48 -2.38 -0.09 2.81
C PHE A 48 -3.33 1.10 2.74
N ASP A 49 -4.24 1.05 1.77
CA ASP A 49 -5.40 1.94 1.72
C ASP A 49 -6.48 1.45 2.70
N CYS A 50 -7.42 2.32 3.02
CA CYS A 50 -8.45 2.06 4.02
C CYS A 50 -9.42 0.92 3.65
N ASP A 51 -9.45 0.52 2.39
CA ASP A 51 -10.23 -0.58 1.83
C ASP A 51 -9.40 -1.87 1.62
N HIS A 52 -8.07 -1.81 1.76
CA HIS A 52 -7.20 -2.97 1.64
C HIS A 52 -6.92 -3.61 3.00
N VAL A 53 -7.60 -4.72 3.27
CA VAL A 53 -7.41 -5.51 4.49
C VAL A 53 -6.30 -6.53 4.28
N ALA A 54 -5.19 -6.37 5.00
CA ALA A 54 -4.06 -7.29 4.94
C ALA A 54 -4.37 -8.67 5.56
N THR A 55 -3.82 -9.73 4.99
CA THR A 55 -3.84 -11.06 5.60
C THR A 55 -2.79 -11.15 6.71
N ARG A 56 -3.02 -12.02 7.71
CA ARG A 56 -2.08 -12.20 8.85
C ARG A 56 -0.67 -12.59 8.42
N VAL A 57 -0.53 -13.27 7.28
CA VAL A 57 0.75 -13.74 6.73
C VAL A 57 1.51 -12.64 5.97
N PHE A 58 0.90 -11.48 5.71
CA PHE A 58 1.45 -10.48 4.77
C PHE A 58 2.91 -10.12 5.06
N LEU A 59 3.25 -9.75 6.29
CA LEU A 59 4.62 -9.38 6.64
C LEU A 59 5.58 -10.58 6.63
N GLN A 60 5.10 -11.77 7.00
CA GLN A 60 5.91 -13.00 6.95
C GLN A 60 6.28 -13.36 5.51
N ALA A 61 5.36 -13.14 4.57
CA ALA A 61 5.57 -13.41 3.16
C ALA A 61 6.42 -12.33 2.44
N THR A 62 6.44 -11.09 2.94
CA THR A 62 7.07 -9.96 2.23
C THR A 62 8.41 -9.49 2.82
N VAL A 63 8.59 -9.54 4.14
CA VAL A 63 9.77 -8.94 4.79
C VAL A 63 11.05 -9.74 4.55
N GLY A 64 10.95 -11.06 4.32
CA GLY A 64 12.11 -11.94 4.15
C GLY A 64 13.08 -11.52 3.04
N GLY A 65 12.58 -10.93 1.96
CA GLY A 65 13.41 -10.42 0.86
C GLY A 65 14.37 -9.31 1.31
N PHE A 66 13.92 -8.42 2.21
CA PHE A 66 14.72 -7.28 2.69
C PHE A 66 15.87 -7.71 3.62
N LEU A 67 15.75 -8.89 4.25
CA LEU A 67 16.82 -9.47 5.07
C LEU A 67 17.91 -10.11 4.20
N LYS A 68 17.52 -10.68 3.06
CA LYS A 68 18.43 -11.36 2.13
C LYS A 68 19.18 -10.37 1.24
N ASP A 69 18.50 -9.33 0.75
CA ASP A 69 19.07 -8.36 -0.16
C ASP A 69 19.03 -6.94 0.43
N PRO A 70 20.20 -6.35 0.78
CA PRO A 70 20.28 -4.99 1.32
C PRO A 70 19.91 -3.91 0.29
N MET A 71 19.95 -4.23 -1.01
CA MET A 71 19.59 -3.31 -2.10
C MET A 71 18.10 -3.39 -2.48
N LEU A 72 17.36 -4.38 -1.98
CA LEU A 72 15.92 -4.46 -2.20
C LEU A 72 15.21 -3.23 -1.61
N ALA A 73 14.55 -2.46 -2.48
CA ALA A 73 13.89 -1.22 -2.13
C ALA A 73 12.38 -1.36 -1.95
N LEU A 74 11.75 -2.27 -2.71
CA LEU A 74 10.30 -2.40 -2.81
C LEU A 74 9.93 -3.89 -2.94
N VAL A 75 8.88 -4.29 -2.23
CA VAL A 75 8.12 -5.51 -2.51
C VAL A 75 6.68 -5.07 -2.74
N GLN A 76 6.21 -5.19 -3.99
CA GLN A 76 4.81 -4.92 -4.37
C GLN A 76 4.04 -6.24 -4.42
N THR A 77 2.89 -6.30 -3.75
CA THR A 77 1.99 -7.46 -3.86
C THR A 77 0.79 -7.12 -4.76
N PRO A 78 0.16 -8.12 -5.40
CA PRO A 78 -1.04 -7.92 -6.22
C PRO A 78 -2.18 -7.24 -5.45
N HIS A 79 -3.00 -6.45 -6.15
CA HIS A 79 -4.27 -5.98 -5.58
C HIS A 79 -5.37 -6.97 -5.93
N TYR A 80 -6.11 -7.40 -4.91
CA TYR A 80 -7.24 -8.30 -5.05
C TYR A 80 -8.49 -7.62 -4.48
N PHE A 81 -9.55 -7.57 -5.28
CA PHE A 81 -10.79 -6.91 -4.93
C PHE A 81 -11.88 -7.95 -4.65
N TYR A 82 -12.61 -7.78 -3.55
CA TYR A 82 -13.74 -8.66 -3.21
C TYR A 82 -14.97 -8.40 -4.07
N SER A 83 -15.19 -7.13 -4.41
CA SER A 83 -16.39 -6.70 -5.15
C SER A 83 -16.08 -6.62 -6.63
N PRO A 84 -17.00 -7.08 -7.49
CA PRO A 84 -16.83 -6.94 -8.92
C PRO A 84 -16.88 -5.47 -9.33
N ASP A 85 -16.07 -5.10 -10.31
CA ASP A 85 -16.11 -3.76 -10.88
C ASP A 85 -17.43 -3.52 -11.67
N PRO A 86 -17.74 -2.26 -12.04
CA PRO A 86 -18.97 -1.96 -12.76
C PRO A 86 -19.15 -2.73 -14.07
N PHE A 87 -18.08 -3.07 -14.80
CA PHE A 87 -18.17 -3.85 -16.03
C PHE A 87 -18.50 -5.31 -15.73
N GLU A 88 -17.79 -5.92 -14.79
CA GLU A 88 -18.05 -7.29 -14.34
C GLU A 88 -19.49 -7.47 -13.84
N ARG A 89 -19.99 -6.48 -13.10
CA ARG A 89 -21.34 -6.51 -12.54
C ARG A 89 -22.43 -6.28 -13.57
N ASN A 90 -22.24 -5.30 -14.46
CA ASN A 90 -23.32 -4.79 -15.31
C ASN A 90 -23.36 -5.47 -16.70
N LEU A 91 -22.29 -6.12 -17.15
CA LEU A 91 -22.26 -6.84 -18.42
C LEU A 91 -22.47 -8.35 -18.21
N SER A 92 -23.35 -8.96 -19.02
CA SER A 92 -23.67 -10.39 -18.94
C SER A 92 -22.44 -11.29 -19.13
N VAL A 93 -21.48 -10.86 -19.96
CA VAL A 93 -20.20 -11.54 -20.20
C VAL A 93 -19.18 -11.33 -19.09
N GLY A 94 -19.35 -10.29 -18.27
CA GLY A 94 -18.38 -9.89 -17.24
C GLY A 94 -18.18 -10.92 -16.13
N ARG A 95 -19.18 -11.76 -15.85
CA ARG A 95 -19.09 -12.80 -14.82
C ARG A 95 -18.09 -13.92 -15.12
N ASN A 96 -17.74 -14.12 -16.38
CA ASN A 96 -16.85 -15.20 -16.82
C ASN A 96 -15.48 -14.66 -17.30
N ILE A 97 -15.27 -13.35 -17.24
CA ILE A 97 -14.03 -12.70 -17.65
C ILE A 97 -13.25 -12.34 -16.37
N PRO A 98 -11.95 -12.66 -16.30
CA PRO A 98 -11.10 -12.23 -15.19
C PRO A 98 -11.10 -10.71 -15.02
N ASN A 99 -10.99 -10.26 -13.77
CA ASN A 99 -10.85 -8.84 -13.46
C ASN A 99 -9.70 -8.20 -14.23
N GLU A 100 -9.92 -6.97 -14.70
CA GLU A 100 -8.91 -6.19 -15.45
C GLU A 100 -7.58 -6.12 -14.69
N GLY A 101 -7.65 -5.95 -13.36
CA GLY A 101 -6.47 -5.92 -12.49
C GLY A 101 -5.63 -7.20 -12.54
N MET A 102 -6.22 -8.36 -12.87
CA MET A 102 -5.48 -9.63 -12.95
C MET A 102 -4.43 -9.63 -14.06
N LEU A 103 -4.70 -8.94 -15.18
CA LEU A 103 -3.73 -8.82 -16.27
C LEU A 103 -2.50 -8.01 -15.81
N PHE A 104 -2.75 -6.90 -15.11
CA PHE A 104 -1.69 -6.02 -14.64
C PHE A 104 -0.91 -6.61 -13.48
N TYR A 105 -1.59 -7.00 -12.39
CA TYR A 105 -0.95 -7.53 -11.18
C TYR A 105 -0.42 -8.96 -11.32
N GLY A 106 -0.84 -9.68 -12.37
CA GLY A 106 -0.31 -10.99 -12.72
C GLY A 106 0.86 -10.87 -13.72
N PRO A 107 0.64 -11.25 -14.99
CA PRO A 107 1.73 -11.44 -15.95
C PRO A 107 2.53 -10.17 -16.23
N ILE A 108 1.91 -8.98 -16.22
CA ILE A 108 2.64 -7.73 -16.51
C ILE A 108 3.60 -7.37 -15.37
N GLN A 109 3.14 -7.34 -14.12
CA GLN A 109 4.02 -7.04 -12.98
C GLN A 109 5.09 -8.12 -12.79
N GLN A 110 4.77 -9.40 -13.00
CA GLN A 110 5.77 -10.48 -13.01
C GLN A 110 6.81 -10.27 -14.13
N GLY A 111 6.38 -9.83 -15.31
CA GLY A 111 7.27 -9.48 -16.41
C GLY A 111 8.18 -8.29 -16.07
N ASN A 112 7.63 -7.24 -15.45
CA ASN A 112 8.40 -6.08 -15.00
C ASN A 112 9.43 -6.47 -13.92
N ASP A 113 9.07 -7.37 -13.03
CA ASP A 113 9.95 -7.85 -11.96
C ASP A 113 11.20 -8.53 -12.52
N ASN A 114 11.05 -9.30 -13.59
CA ASN A 114 12.18 -9.92 -14.30
C ASN A 114 13.19 -8.89 -14.85
N TRP A 115 12.78 -7.64 -15.05
CA TRP A 115 13.63 -6.54 -15.50
C TRP A 115 13.94 -5.52 -14.40
N ASN A 116 13.68 -5.84 -13.13
CA ASN A 116 13.82 -4.94 -11.99
C ASN A 116 13.06 -3.61 -12.18
N ALA A 117 11.88 -3.70 -12.81
CA ALA A 117 11.02 -2.56 -13.18
C ALA A 117 9.67 -2.57 -12.45
N THR A 118 9.49 -3.47 -11.47
CA THR A 118 8.35 -3.45 -10.55
C THR A 118 8.27 -2.09 -9.86
N PHE A 119 7.07 -1.52 -9.79
CA PHE A 119 6.86 -0.19 -9.22
C PHE A 119 5.74 -0.19 -8.19
N PHE A 120 5.72 0.86 -7.37
CA PHE A 120 4.76 1.00 -6.29
C PHE A 120 3.38 1.40 -6.82
N CYS A 121 2.37 0.58 -6.51
CA CYS A 121 0.99 0.77 -6.97
C CYS A 121 0.12 1.51 -5.93
N GLY A 122 0.72 2.19 -4.96
CA GLY A 122 0.00 2.97 -3.95
C GLY A 122 -0.42 2.17 -2.71
N SER A 123 -0.54 0.85 -2.79
CA SER A 123 -1.02 -0.01 -1.71
C SER A 123 -0.40 -1.40 -1.75
N CYS A 124 -0.58 -2.17 -0.67
CA CYS A 124 -0.19 -3.57 -0.57
C CYS A 124 1.30 -3.76 -0.87
N ALA A 125 2.14 -2.89 -0.30
CA ALA A 125 3.57 -2.88 -0.54
C ALA A 125 4.37 -2.64 0.73
N VAL A 126 5.59 -3.18 0.75
CA VAL A 126 6.61 -2.90 1.75
C VAL A 126 7.77 -2.17 1.07
N ILE A 127 8.23 -1.08 1.68
CA ILE A 127 9.25 -0.20 1.11
C ILE A 127 10.36 0.00 2.14
N ARG A 128 11.61 -0.07 1.71
CA ARG A 128 12.76 0.27 2.55
C ARG A 128 12.80 1.79 2.76
N ARG A 129 12.69 2.24 4.01
CA ARG A 129 12.69 3.67 4.36
C ARG A 129 13.89 4.43 3.77
N LYS A 130 15.09 3.86 3.93
CA LYS A 130 16.33 4.46 3.42
C LYS A 130 16.30 4.70 1.91
N ALA A 131 15.57 3.88 1.14
CA ALA A 131 15.42 4.09 -0.30
C ALA A 131 14.57 5.34 -0.59
N LEU A 132 13.48 5.55 0.15
CA LEU A 132 12.64 6.75 0.05
C LEU A 132 13.37 8.01 0.51
N GLU A 133 14.11 7.95 1.62
CA GLU A 133 14.86 9.09 2.16
C GLU A 133 15.93 9.59 1.17
N ARG A 134 16.57 8.68 0.42
CA ARG A 134 17.56 9.02 -0.61
C ARG A 134 16.96 9.77 -1.80
N LEU A 135 15.69 9.55 -2.11
CA LEU A 135 15.00 10.17 -3.26
C LEU A 135 14.51 11.60 -2.96
N ALA A 136 14.75 12.11 -1.75
CA ALA A 136 14.42 13.47 -1.32
C ALA A 136 12.93 13.80 -1.43
N VAL A 137 12.14 13.27 -0.47
CA VAL A 137 10.82 13.83 -0.10
C VAL A 137 10.85 14.57 1.25
N LEU A 138 12.06 14.91 1.73
CA LEU A 138 12.32 15.58 3.01
C LEU A 138 13.18 16.85 2.89
N ARG A 139 13.13 17.55 1.75
CA ARG A 139 13.66 18.92 1.63
C ARG A 139 12.54 19.89 1.31
#